data_AF-A0A1B8F981-F1
#
_entry.id   AF-A0A1B8F981-F1
#
_cell.length_a   1.000
_cell.length_b   1.000
_cell.length_c   1.000
_cell.angle_alpha   90.00
_cell.angle_beta   90.00
_cell.angle_gamma   90.00
#
_symmetry.space_group_name_H-M   'P 1'
#
loop_
_entity.id
_entity.type
_entity.pdbx_description
1 polymer ?
#
loop_
_entity_poly.entity_id
_entity_poly.type
_entity_poly.pdbx_seq_one_letter_code
_entity_poly.pdbx_strand_id
1 'polypeptide(L)'
;MSQVAPQVDVGGLTLNGLAAFAPVLAALSADDVTPLSMVQMENLGSLFHISGQYALQVPDLLLRCKSTRVDRLGLLIGWRKGDAASLMAQSAGGQAISLLSMCISNLYDNNDVGLLLSGLSKKMLSQTIAISSPSQLIKVARTLSSKLQVLGFGNILASQVVRIYDAYQHFGKPVPDNFLEEISPDSMMELLHAISRAVREESIIVRITGSRSMGLILAIVTIMFPEDAFVTMENVIVFEGLRKSILVEFTESNGS
;
A
#
# COMPACT_ATOMS: atom_id res chain seq x y z
N MET A 1 -26.22 -28.90 -12.34
CA MET A 1 -26.17 -27.77 -11.40
C MET A 1 -26.29 -28.33 -9.99
N SER A 2 -25.29 -28.12 -9.15
CA SER A 2 -25.38 -28.36 -7.70
C SER A 2 -24.63 -27.23 -7.03
N GLN A 3 -25.35 -26.31 -6.42
CA GLN A 3 -24.79 -25.28 -5.55
C GLN A 3 -24.37 -25.98 -4.25
N VAL A 4 -23.07 -26.12 -4.03
CA VAL A 4 -22.55 -26.44 -2.70
C VAL A 4 -22.43 -25.11 -1.96
N ALA A 5 -23.49 -24.71 -1.27
CA ALA A 5 -23.36 -23.75 -0.18
C ALA A 5 -22.50 -24.41 0.91
N PRO A 6 -21.46 -23.77 1.45
CA PRO A 6 -20.78 -24.28 2.63
C PRO A 6 -21.75 -24.15 3.80
N GLN A 7 -22.50 -25.21 4.04
CA GLN A 7 -23.28 -25.39 5.25
C GLN A 7 -22.26 -25.61 6.37
N VAL A 8 -21.84 -24.52 7.02
CA VAL A 8 -21.00 -24.57 8.21
C VAL A 8 -21.86 -25.17 9.32
N ASP A 9 -21.59 -26.43 9.62
CA ASP A 9 -22.23 -27.18 10.69
C ASP A 9 -21.89 -26.51 12.04
N VAL A 10 -22.85 -25.74 12.56
CA VAL A 10 -22.73 -24.95 13.80
C VAL A 10 -22.59 -25.88 15.03
N GLY A 11 -22.85 -27.19 14.89
CA GLY A 11 -22.70 -28.18 15.97
C GLY A 11 -21.27 -28.67 16.23
N GLY A 12 -20.31 -28.37 15.36
CA GLY A 12 -18.93 -28.87 15.42
C GLY A 12 -17.85 -27.82 15.69
N LEU A 13 -18.23 -26.57 16.02
CA LEU A 13 -17.30 -25.51 16.42
C LEU A 13 -16.76 -25.80 17.83
N THR A 14 -15.83 -26.76 17.91
CA THR A 14 -15.00 -26.97 19.09
C THR A 14 -14.29 -25.66 19.45
N LEU A 15 -14.03 -25.44 20.74
CA LEU A 15 -13.33 -24.26 21.29
C LEU A 15 -12.03 -23.88 20.54
N ASN A 16 -11.40 -24.84 19.86
CA ASN A 16 -10.21 -24.63 19.03
C ASN A 16 -10.50 -23.90 17.69
N GLY A 17 -11.67 -24.10 17.10
CA GLY A 17 -12.10 -23.35 15.90
C GLY A 17 -12.36 -21.88 16.23
N LEU A 18 -12.99 -21.61 17.38
CA LEU A 18 -13.15 -20.24 17.89
C LEU A 18 -11.81 -19.55 18.18
N ALA A 19 -10.79 -20.29 18.64
CA ALA A 19 -9.45 -19.74 18.85
C ALA A 19 -8.76 -19.29 17.55
N ALA A 20 -9.04 -19.94 16.41
CA ALA A 20 -8.52 -19.55 15.10
C ALA A 20 -9.21 -18.29 14.54
N PHE A 21 -10.48 -18.06 14.89
CA PHE A 21 -11.22 -16.85 14.53
C PHE A 21 -11.12 -15.72 15.58
N ALA A 22 -10.59 -16.00 16.77
CA ALA A 22 -10.43 -15.03 17.84
C ALA A 22 -9.66 -13.76 17.42
N PRO A 23 -8.60 -13.83 16.58
CA PRO A 23 -7.94 -12.62 16.09
C PRO A 23 -8.84 -11.76 15.18
N VAL A 24 -9.64 -12.40 14.32
CA VAL A 24 -10.57 -11.74 13.41
C VAL A 24 -11.74 -11.10 14.17
N LEU A 25 -12.26 -11.81 15.17
CA LEU A 25 -13.28 -11.30 16.08
C LEU A 25 -12.74 -10.17 16.98
N ALA A 26 -11.47 -10.25 17.40
CA ALA A 26 -10.81 -9.19 18.14
C ALA A 26 -10.63 -7.92 17.30
N ALA A 27 -10.21 -8.06 16.03
CA ALA A 27 -10.09 -6.93 15.10
C ALA A 27 -11.44 -6.26 14.82
N LEU A 28 -12.50 -7.06 14.66
CA LEU A 28 -13.88 -6.58 14.58
C LEU A 28 -14.29 -5.77 15.81
N SER A 29 -13.97 -6.28 17.00
CA SER A 29 -14.33 -5.64 18.27
C SER A 29 -13.55 -4.36 18.58
N ALA A 30 -12.34 -4.22 18.02
CA ALA A 30 -11.44 -3.10 18.31
C ALA A 30 -11.60 -1.93 17.33
N ASP A 31 -11.75 -2.21 16.03
CA ASP A 31 -11.64 -1.17 14.98
C ASP A 31 -12.93 -0.96 14.15
N ASP A 32 -14.02 -1.69 14.40
CA ASP A 32 -15.27 -1.66 13.61
C ASP A 32 -15.01 -1.85 12.09
N VAL A 33 -14.06 -2.73 11.77
CA VAL A 33 -13.65 -3.07 10.40
C VAL A 33 -14.20 -4.45 10.02
N THR A 34 -14.83 -4.55 8.85
CA THR A 34 -15.38 -5.80 8.33
C THR A 34 -14.27 -6.79 7.91
N PRO A 35 -14.34 -8.09 8.27
CA PRO A 35 -13.25 -9.03 8.02
C PRO A 35 -13.03 -9.30 6.54
N LEU A 36 -14.12 -9.33 5.77
CA LEU A 36 -14.07 -9.52 4.32
C LEU A 36 -13.28 -8.39 3.64
N SER A 37 -13.35 -7.18 4.18
CA SER A 37 -12.62 -6.02 3.67
C SER A 37 -11.14 -6.07 4.06
N MET A 38 -10.82 -6.61 5.23
CA MET A 38 -9.43 -6.93 5.57
C MET A 38 -8.86 -7.99 4.63
N VAL A 39 -9.55 -9.11 4.44
CA VAL A 39 -9.10 -10.19 3.55
C VAL A 39 -8.96 -9.69 2.11
N GLN A 40 -9.89 -8.86 1.62
CA GLN A 40 -9.77 -8.24 0.30
C GLN A 40 -8.53 -7.34 0.20
N MET A 41 -8.27 -6.50 1.20
CA MET A 41 -7.11 -5.61 1.24
C MET A 41 -5.79 -6.38 1.34
N GLU A 42 -5.75 -7.44 2.14
CA GLU A 42 -4.58 -8.33 2.23
C GLU A 42 -4.30 -9.02 0.90
N ASN A 43 -5.33 -9.55 0.23
CA ASN A 43 -5.20 -10.15 -1.10
C ASN A 43 -4.80 -9.12 -2.16
N LEU A 44 -5.23 -7.87 -2.03
CA LEU A 44 -4.79 -6.80 -2.91
C LEU A 44 -3.31 -6.48 -2.68
N GLY A 45 -2.89 -6.40 -1.41
CA GLY A 45 -1.52 -6.13 -1.04
C GLY A 45 -0.54 -7.23 -1.43
N SER A 46 -0.97 -8.50 -1.45
CA SER A 46 -0.12 -9.62 -1.87
C SER A 46 0.34 -9.52 -3.33
N LEU A 47 -0.33 -8.69 -4.13
CA LEU A 47 0.04 -8.40 -5.51
C LEU A 47 1.13 -7.33 -5.64
N PHE A 48 1.52 -6.69 -4.53
CA PHE A 48 2.60 -5.71 -4.46
C PHE A 48 3.74 -6.29 -3.64
N HIS A 49 4.82 -6.73 -4.28
CA HIS A 49 6.00 -7.17 -3.56
C HIS A 49 6.81 -5.94 -3.15
N ILE A 50 6.60 -5.47 -1.92
CA ILE A 50 7.34 -4.33 -1.37
C ILE A 50 8.78 -4.70 -1.01
N SER A 51 9.70 -3.74 -1.10
CA SER A 51 11.13 -3.95 -0.83
C SER A 51 11.77 -2.77 -0.08
N GLY A 52 13.02 -2.96 0.38
CA GLY A 52 13.82 -1.93 1.04
C GLY A 52 13.49 -1.62 2.50
N GLN A 53 14.10 -0.54 3.01
CA GLN A 53 14.12 -0.22 4.44
C GLN A 53 12.75 0.07 5.06
N TYR A 54 11.84 0.65 4.29
CA TYR A 54 10.50 0.99 4.79
C TYR A 54 9.65 -0.27 4.95
N ALA A 55 9.76 -1.23 4.02
CA ALA A 55 9.10 -2.52 4.13
C ALA A 55 9.51 -3.27 5.41
N LEU A 56 10.80 -3.22 5.78
CA LEU A 56 11.30 -3.84 7.01
C LEU A 56 10.75 -3.21 8.30
N GLN A 57 10.39 -1.92 8.28
CA GLN A 57 9.87 -1.20 9.45
C GLN A 57 8.35 -1.36 9.63
N VAL A 58 7.61 -1.67 8.55
CA VAL A 58 6.14 -1.77 8.57
C VAL A 58 5.62 -2.76 9.63
N PRO A 59 6.13 -4.00 9.75
CA PRO A 59 5.63 -4.96 10.74
C PRO A 59 5.72 -4.41 12.17
N ASP A 60 6.87 -3.86 12.53
CA ASP A 60 7.10 -3.29 13.85
C ASP A 60 6.18 -2.10 14.14
N LEU A 61 5.97 -1.24 13.14
CA LEU A 61 5.10 -0.07 13.28
C LEU A 61 3.63 -0.44 13.39
N LEU A 62 3.17 -1.46 12.69
CA LEU A 62 1.81 -1.96 12.79
C LEU A 62 1.55 -2.65 14.15
N LEU A 63 2.56 -3.35 14.69
CA LEU A 63 2.51 -3.97 16.01
C LEU A 63 2.62 -2.95 17.17
N ARG A 64 3.02 -1.70 16.91
CA ARG A 64 3.08 -0.66 17.95
C ARG A 64 1.69 -0.37 18.49
N CYS A 65 1.53 -0.70 19.76
CA CYS A 65 0.25 -0.71 20.43
C CYS A 65 0.34 0.15 21.69
N LYS A 66 -0.18 1.38 21.65
CA LYS A 66 0.02 2.45 22.66
C LYS A 66 -0.64 2.23 24.04
N SER A 67 -1.28 1.10 24.33
CA SER A 67 -2.03 0.91 25.59
C SER A 67 -1.40 -0.15 26.50
N THR A 68 -0.69 0.30 27.54
CA THR A 68 -0.10 -0.52 28.62
C THR A 68 -1.15 -1.13 29.56
N ARG A 69 -2.36 -0.53 29.64
CA ARG A 69 -3.47 -1.04 30.47
C ARG A 69 -4.13 -2.28 29.85
N VAL A 70 -4.22 -2.32 28.52
CA VAL A 70 -4.75 -3.47 27.77
C VAL A 70 -3.78 -4.65 27.80
N ASP A 71 -2.47 -4.40 27.82
CA ASP A 71 -1.47 -5.48 27.95
C ASP A 71 -1.57 -6.21 29.30
N ARG A 72 -1.92 -5.49 30.38
CA ARG A 72 -2.18 -6.10 31.69
C ARG A 72 -3.46 -6.94 31.69
N LEU A 73 -4.51 -6.51 30.99
CA LEU A 73 -5.73 -7.29 30.80
C LEU A 73 -5.49 -8.54 29.95
N GLY A 74 -4.64 -8.45 28.93
CA GLY A 74 -4.26 -9.61 28.12
C GLY A 74 -3.51 -10.69 28.90
N LEU A 75 -2.67 -10.28 29.86
CA LEU A 75 -2.01 -11.21 30.80
C LEU A 75 -2.97 -11.83 31.82
N LEU A 76 -4.02 -11.10 32.22
CA LEU A 76 -4.95 -11.53 33.27
C LEU A 76 -6.08 -12.44 32.78
N ILE A 77 -6.57 -12.24 31.55
CA ILE A 77 -7.79 -12.90 31.05
C ILE A 77 -7.55 -13.66 29.74
N GLY A 78 -6.30 -13.73 29.26
CA GLY A 78 -5.96 -14.36 27.97
C GLY A 78 -6.41 -13.57 26.75
N TRP A 79 -6.87 -12.34 26.92
CA TRP A 79 -7.32 -11.47 25.83
C TRP A 79 -6.13 -10.99 25.00
N ARG A 80 -5.88 -11.61 23.84
CA ARG A 80 -4.80 -11.16 22.94
C ARG A 80 -5.20 -9.86 22.25
N LYS A 81 -4.28 -8.90 22.27
CA LYS A 81 -4.36 -7.63 21.54
C LYS A 81 -4.26 -7.94 20.03
N GLY A 82 -5.40 -8.10 19.37
CA GLY A 82 -5.50 -8.31 17.93
C GLY A 82 -6.27 -7.15 17.30
N ASP A 83 -5.64 -6.00 17.11
CA ASP A 83 -6.21 -4.93 16.27
C ASP A 83 -6.02 -5.29 14.79
N ALA A 84 -6.79 -4.68 13.89
CA ALA A 84 -6.72 -4.98 12.46
C ALA A 84 -5.30 -4.79 11.90
N ALA A 85 -4.55 -3.83 12.45
CA ALA A 85 -3.15 -3.57 12.11
C ALA A 85 -2.21 -4.73 12.51
N SER A 86 -2.35 -5.30 13.71
CA SER A 86 -1.54 -6.43 14.17
C SER A 86 -1.77 -7.71 13.36
N LEU A 87 -2.97 -7.87 12.80
CA LEU A 87 -3.26 -8.93 11.84
C LEU A 87 -2.56 -8.69 10.51
N MET A 88 -2.67 -7.49 9.95
CA MET A 88 -1.99 -7.13 8.70
C MET A 88 -0.46 -7.18 8.81
N ALA A 89 0.09 -6.99 10.00
CA ALA A 89 1.53 -7.11 10.23
C ALA A 89 2.06 -8.53 10.00
N GLN A 90 1.22 -9.57 10.11
CA GLN A 90 1.64 -10.97 10.05
C GLN A 90 1.77 -11.51 8.62
N SER A 91 1.22 -10.82 7.63
CA SER A 91 1.30 -11.24 6.23
C SER A 91 1.98 -10.19 5.36
N ALA A 92 2.74 -10.65 4.35
CA ALA A 92 3.40 -9.78 3.40
C ALA A 92 2.38 -8.89 2.65
N GLY A 93 1.21 -9.44 2.32
CA GLY A 93 0.12 -8.69 1.69
C GLY A 93 -0.45 -7.60 2.61
N GLY A 94 -0.64 -7.91 3.90
CA GLY A 94 -1.08 -6.94 4.89
C GLY A 94 -0.07 -5.80 5.09
N GLN A 95 1.22 -6.10 5.10
CA GLN A 95 2.29 -5.10 5.18
C GLN A 95 2.31 -4.19 3.93
N ALA A 96 2.25 -4.79 2.74
CA ALA A 96 2.22 -4.07 1.46
C ALA A 96 1.02 -3.14 1.34
N ILE A 97 -0.19 -3.63 1.62
CA ILE A 97 -1.39 -2.81 1.54
C ILE A 97 -1.40 -1.70 2.60
N SER A 98 -0.78 -1.93 3.77
CA SER A 98 -0.65 -0.89 4.79
C SER A 98 0.22 0.27 4.29
N LEU A 99 1.37 -0.04 3.69
CA LEU A 99 2.28 0.96 3.13
C LEU A 99 1.64 1.71 1.95
N LEU A 100 0.95 0.97 1.06
CA LEU A 100 0.20 1.56 -0.05
C LEU A 100 -0.92 2.47 0.44
N SER A 101 -1.72 2.01 1.42
CA SER A 101 -2.80 2.78 2.03
C SER A 101 -2.27 4.06 2.67
N MET A 102 -1.09 4.01 3.28
CA MET A 102 -0.42 5.18 3.83
C MET A 102 -0.04 6.18 2.73
N CYS A 103 0.55 5.74 1.63
CA CYS A 103 0.90 6.62 0.51
C CYS A 103 -0.35 7.27 -0.10
N ILE A 104 -1.36 6.48 -0.45
CA ILE A 104 -2.58 6.98 -1.12
C ILE A 104 -3.38 7.89 -0.18
N SER A 105 -3.49 7.57 1.11
CA SER A 105 -4.21 8.42 2.08
C SER A 105 -3.54 9.76 2.34
N ASN A 106 -2.26 9.93 2.00
CA ASN A 106 -1.58 11.22 2.08
C ASN A 106 -1.72 12.05 0.79
N LEU A 107 -2.09 11.42 -0.33
CA LEU A 107 -2.21 12.07 -1.64
C LEU A 107 -3.65 12.44 -1.98
N TYR A 108 -4.61 11.67 -1.51
CA TYR A 108 -6.01 11.77 -1.91
C TYR A 108 -6.95 11.99 -0.73
N ASP A 109 -8.12 12.54 -1.02
CA ASP A 109 -9.22 12.56 -0.08
C ASP A 109 -9.80 11.15 0.14
N ASN A 110 -10.71 11.01 1.10
CA ASN A 110 -11.22 9.67 1.43
C ASN A 110 -12.09 9.08 0.32
N ASN A 111 -12.79 9.92 -0.44
CA ASN A 111 -13.66 9.42 -1.50
C ASN A 111 -12.83 8.78 -2.61
N ASP A 112 -11.77 9.47 -3.02
CA ASP A 112 -10.84 9.02 -4.04
C ASP A 112 -10.02 7.82 -3.58
N VAL A 113 -9.58 7.78 -2.32
CA VAL A 113 -8.94 6.58 -1.73
C VAL A 113 -9.85 5.35 -1.88
N GLY A 114 -11.14 5.48 -1.54
CA GLY A 114 -12.08 4.37 -1.62
C GLY A 114 -12.36 3.91 -3.05
N LEU A 115 -12.52 4.87 -3.97
CA LEU A 115 -12.73 4.60 -5.39
C LEU A 115 -11.51 3.90 -5.99
N LEU A 116 -10.31 4.39 -5.70
CA LEU A 116 -9.05 3.80 -6.16
C LEU A 116 -8.88 2.38 -5.63
N LEU A 117 -9.02 2.14 -4.32
CA LEU A 117 -8.86 0.80 -3.74
C LEU A 117 -9.91 -0.19 -4.26
N SER A 118 -11.16 0.26 -4.41
CA SER A 118 -12.23 -0.55 -5.00
C SER A 118 -11.95 -0.85 -6.48
N GLY A 119 -11.55 0.15 -7.26
CA GLY A 119 -11.21 0.01 -8.68
C GLY A 119 -10.04 -0.94 -8.90
N LEU A 120 -8.96 -0.75 -8.15
CA LEU A 120 -7.78 -1.60 -8.16
C LEU A 120 -8.13 -3.05 -7.77
N SER A 121 -8.94 -3.24 -6.71
CA SER A 121 -9.43 -4.55 -6.30
C SER A 121 -10.21 -5.23 -7.42
N LYS A 122 -11.14 -4.53 -8.09
CA LYS A 122 -11.94 -5.09 -9.18
C LYS A 122 -11.11 -5.39 -10.43
N LYS A 123 -10.04 -4.64 -10.66
CA LYS A 123 -9.13 -4.82 -11.80
C LYS A 123 -8.16 -6.00 -11.60
N MET A 124 -7.79 -6.28 -10.35
CA MET A 124 -6.68 -7.20 -10.04
C MET A 124 -7.11 -8.50 -9.34
N LEU A 125 -8.24 -8.49 -8.64
CA LEU A 125 -8.76 -9.64 -7.90
C LEU A 125 -9.95 -10.28 -8.61
N SER A 126 -10.25 -11.53 -8.25
CA SER A 126 -11.49 -12.18 -8.71
C SER A 126 -12.72 -11.47 -8.15
N GLN A 127 -13.82 -11.48 -8.91
CA GLN A 127 -15.10 -10.90 -8.49
C GLN A 127 -15.64 -11.49 -7.19
N THR A 128 -15.22 -12.71 -6.84
CA THR A 128 -15.58 -13.39 -5.59
C THR A 128 -14.92 -12.79 -4.35
N ILE A 129 -13.79 -12.08 -4.53
CA ILE A 129 -13.02 -11.45 -3.44
C ILE A 129 -13.27 -9.94 -3.41
N ALA A 130 -13.45 -9.29 -4.57
CA ALA A 130 -13.67 -7.85 -4.69
C ALA A 130 -15.12 -7.41 -4.38
N ILE A 131 -15.62 -7.76 -3.19
CA ILE A 131 -17.01 -7.58 -2.77
C ILE A 131 -17.24 -6.39 -1.84
N SER A 132 -16.19 -5.88 -1.19
CA SER A 132 -16.30 -4.80 -0.22
C SER A 132 -16.61 -3.45 -0.88
N SER A 133 -17.41 -2.63 -0.20
CA SER A 133 -17.70 -1.26 -0.66
C SER A 133 -16.50 -0.34 -0.48
N PRO A 134 -16.40 0.76 -1.27
CA PRO A 134 -15.38 1.80 -1.07
C PRO A 134 -15.28 2.29 0.38
N SER A 135 -16.42 2.51 1.05
CA SER A 135 -16.49 2.94 2.45
C SER A 135 -15.86 1.95 3.43
N GLN A 136 -16.01 0.64 3.19
CA GLN A 136 -15.39 -0.39 4.01
C GLN A 136 -13.87 -0.44 3.80
N LEU A 137 -13.42 -0.30 2.55
CA LEU A 137 -11.98 -0.26 2.23
C LEU A 137 -11.29 0.98 2.81
N ILE A 138 -11.97 2.14 2.80
CA ILE A 138 -11.47 3.36 3.44
C ILE A 138 -11.26 3.15 4.95
N LYS A 139 -12.20 2.48 5.64
CA LYS A 139 -12.04 2.19 7.07
C LYS A 139 -10.76 1.39 7.33
N VAL A 140 -10.52 0.32 6.55
CA VAL A 140 -9.29 -0.47 6.65
C VAL A 140 -8.07 0.41 6.38
N ALA A 141 -8.07 1.15 5.26
CA ALA A 141 -6.95 1.99 4.84
C ALA A 141 -6.58 3.04 5.89
N ARG A 142 -7.58 3.67 6.53
CA ARG A 142 -7.38 4.65 7.62
C ARG A 142 -6.77 4.02 8.88
N THR A 143 -7.29 2.86 9.29
CA THR A 143 -6.75 2.16 10.46
C THR A 143 -5.26 1.84 10.24
N LEU A 144 -4.90 1.36 9.05
CA LEU A 144 -3.51 1.02 8.71
C LEU A 144 -2.64 2.27 8.53
N SER A 145 -3.11 3.27 7.78
CA SER A 145 -2.33 4.49 7.49
C SER A 145 -2.03 5.29 8.75
N SER A 146 -2.97 5.37 9.70
CA SER A 146 -2.79 6.08 10.97
C SER A 146 -1.61 5.54 11.80
N LYS A 147 -1.38 4.21 11.78
CA LYS A 147 -0.25 3.57 12.46
C LYS A 147 1.09 3.87 11.79
N LEU A 148 1.06 4.00 10.47
CA LEU A 148 2.24 4.26 9.65
C LEU A 148 2.56 5.74 9.44
N GLN A 149 1.74 6.67 9.97
CA GLN A 149 2.02 8.12 9.90
C GLN A 149 3.41 8.51 10.40
N VAL A 150 3.98 7.74 11.33
CA VAL A 150 5.34 7.95 11.88
C VAL A 150 6.42 7.82 10.80
N LEU A 151 6.18 7.09 9.71
CA LEU A 151 7.10 7.04 8.57
C LEU A 151 7.23 8.40 7.87
N GLY A 152 6.21 9.25 7.97
CA GLY A 152 6.23 10.61 7.44
C GLY A 152 6.36 10.65 5.92
N PHE A 153 5.32 10.22 5.18
CA PHE A 153 5.32 10.28 3.71
C PHE A 153 5.70 11.66 3.15
N GLY A 154 5.25 12.75 3.80
CA GLY A 154 5.64 14.10 3.42
C GLY A 154 7.15 14.35 3.43
N ASN A 155 7.91 13.74 4.36
CA ASN A 155 9.37 13.84 4.38
C ASN A 155 10.01 13.08 3.22
N ILE A 156 9.43 11.92 2.86
CA ILE A 156 9.89 11.11 1.73
C ILE A 156 9.64 11.88 0.42
N LEU A 157 8.45 12.46 0.28
CA LEU A 157 8.13 13.32 -0.86
C LEU A 157 9.08 14.51 -0.94
N ALA A 158 9.30 15.23 0.17
CA ALA A 158 10.23 16.36 0.22
C ALA A 158 11.66 15.95 -0.17
N SER A 159 12.11 14.76 0.26
CA SER A 159 13.41 14.20 -0.13
C SER A 159 13.51 13.96 -1.64
N GLN A 160 12.45 13.45 -2.28
CA GLN A 160 12.43 13.29 -3.74
C GLN A 160 12.37 14.64 -4.47
N VAL A 161 11.65 15.62 -3.92
CA VAL A 161 11.61 16.99 -4.46
C VAL A 161 12.99 17.62 -4.46
N VAL A 162 13.70 17.57 -3.33
CA VAL A 162 15.07 18.09 -3.22
C VAL A 162 15.99 17.39 -4.23
N ARG A 163 15.88 16.06 -4.37
CA ARG A 163 16.66 15.30 -5.36
C ARG A 163 16.42 15.78 -6.79
N ILE A 164 15.18 16.10 -7.16
CA ILE A 164 14.87 16.66 -8.48
C ILE A 164 15.52 18.04 -8.66
N TYR A 165 15.37 18.91 -7.66
CA TYR A 165 15.97 20.25 -7.69
C TYR A 165 17.49 20.21 -7.81
N ASP A 166 18.17 19.40 -6.99
CA ASP A 166 19.62 19.26 -7.00
C ASP A 166 20.12 18.74 -8.36
N ALA A 167 19.42 17.76 -8.95
CA ALA A 167 19.76 17.23 -10.27
C ALA A 167 19.65 18.30 -11.37
N TYR A 168 18.55 19.06 -11.40
CA TYR A 168 18.34 20.11 -12.40
C TYR A 168 19.26 21.30 -12.22
N GLN A 169 19.58 21.65 -10.98
CA GLN A 169 20.60 22.63 -10.68
C GLN A 169 21.96 22.20 -11.24
N HIS A 170 22.32 20.91 -11.10
CA HIS A 170 23.53 20.36 -11.69
C HIS A 170 23.52 20.39 -13.23
N PHE A 171 22.36 20.20 -13.85
CA PHE A 171 22.19 20.30 -15.31
C PHE A 171 22.15 21.74 -15.84
N GLY A 172 22.07 22.75 -14.95
CA GLY A 172 21.88 24.15 -15.34
C GLY A 172 20.53 24.39 -16.02
N LYS A 173 19.51 23.57 -15.73
CA LYS A 173 18.16 23.64 -16.30
C LYS A 173 17.13 24.03 -15.22
N PRO A 174 16.04 24.71 -15.59
CA PRO A 174 14.91 24.91 -14.68
C PRO A 174 14.19 23.59 -14.43
N VAL A 175 13.71 23.38 -13.20
CA VAL A 175 12.84 22.23 -12.87
C VAL A 175 11.47 22.45 -13.53
N PRO A 176 10.88 21.42 -14.17
CA PRO A 176 9.53 21.51 -14.71
C PRO A 176 8.50 21.84 -13.62
N ASP A 177 7.65 22.85 -13.81
CA ASP A 177 6.70 23.32 -12.78
C ASP A 177 5.57 22.32 -12.45
N ASN A 178 5.34 21.33 -13.31
CA ASN A 178 4.22 20.38 -13.22
C ASN A 178 4.56 19.08 -12.46
N PHE A 179 5.78 18.92 -11.94
CA PHE A 179 6.24 17.66 -11.35
C PHE A 179 5.54 17.27 -10.03
N LEU A 180 4.82 18.20 -9.42
CA LEU A 180 4.00 17.98 -8.22
C LEU A 180 2.50 18.07 -8.51
N GLU A 181 2.08 18.14 -9.78
CA GLU A 181 0.66 18.07 -10.13
C GLU A 181 0.04 16.77 -9.63
N GLU A 182 -1.20 16.85 -9.16
CA GLU A 182 -1.95 15.70 -8.66
C GLU A 182 -2.23 14.69 -9.77
N ILE A 183 -2.06 13.40 -9.47
CA ILE A 183 -2.37 12.30 -10.39
C ILE A 183 -3.86 12.00 -10.21
N SER A 184 -4.64 11.89 -11.28
CA SER A 184 -6.05 11.49 -11.13
C SER A 184 -6.16 10.07 -10.51
N PRO A 185 -7.20 9.75 -9.74
CA PRO A 185 -7.38 8.43 -9.14
C PRO A 185 -7.35 7.29 -10.18
N ASP A 186 -7.91 7.52 -11.37
CA ASP A 186 -7.92 6.56 -12.47
C ASP A 186 -6.50 6.30 -13.01
N SER A 187 -5.72 7.37 -13.26
CA SER A 187 -4.34 7.23 -13.72
C SER A 187 -3.44 6.58 -12.67
N MET A 188 -3.67 6.87 -11.38
CA MET A 188 -2.95 6.21 -10.29
C MET A 188 -3.29 4.72 -10.21
N MET A 189 -4.56 4.35 -10.38
CA MET A 189 -4.97 2.95 -10.45
C MET A 189 -4.30 2.22 -11.62
N GLU A 190 -4.21 2.84 -12.80
CA GLU A 190 -3.50 2.26 -13.94
C GLU A 190 -2.00 2.11 -13.69
N LEU A 191 -1.37 3.12 -13.11
CA LEU A 191 0.04 3.13 -12.73
C LEU A 191 0.34 1.99 -11.74
N LEU A 192 -0.41 1.91 -10.64
CA LEU A 192 -0.24 0.87 -9.62
C LEU A 192 -0.50 -0.53 -10.18
N HIS A 193 -1.50 -0.67 -11.06
CA HIS A 193 -1.74 -1.93 -11.74
C HIS A 193 -0.55 -2.34 -12.61
N ALA A 194 -0.01 -1.42 -13.41
CA ALA A 194 1.16 -1.69 -14.25
C ALA A 194 2.38 -2.08 -13.41
N ILE A 195 2.68 -1.30 -12.36
CA ILE A 195 3.79 -1.57 -11.43
C ILE A 195 3.63 -2.96 -10.79
N SER A 196 2.43 -3.29 -10.29
CA SER A 196 2.18 -4.59 -9.66
C SER A 196 2.52 -5.77 -10.60
N ARG A 197 2.28 -5.61 -11.91
CA ARG A 197 2.63 -6.62 -12.90
C ARG A 197 4.13 -6.71 -13.12
N ALA A 198 4.81 -5.57 -13.28
CA ALA A 198 6.27 -5.54 -13.50
C ALA A 198 7.08 -6.12 -12.34
N VAL A 199 6.61 -5.91 -11.10
CA VAL A 199 7.31 -6.43 -9.92
C VAL A 199 7.10 -7.95 -9.77
N ARG A 200 5.96 -8.48 -10.25
CA ARG A 200 5.60 -9.92 -10.18
C ARG A 200 6.11 -10.74 -11.35
N GLU A 201 6.14 -10.18 -12.55
CA GLU A 201 6.48 -10.86 -13.80
C GLU A 201 7.85 -10.39 -14.30
N GLU A 202 8.85 -11.27 -14.32
CA GLU A 202 10.23 -10.90 -14.73
C GLU A 202 10.36 -10.43 -16.18
N SER A 203 9.39 -10.78 -17.03
CA SER A 203 9.35 -10.42 -18.45
C SER A 203 8.73 -9.04 -18.72
N ILE A 204 8.21 -8.36 -17.69
CA ILE A 204 7.50 -7.09 -17.84
C ILE A 204 8.32 -5.96 -17.23
N ILE A 205 8.51 -4.91 -18.02
CA ILE A 205 9.10 -3.66 -17.58
C ILE A 205 8.06 -2.56 -17.74
N VAL A 206 7.90 -1.74 -16.70
CA VAL A 206 7.09 -0.53 -16.75
C VAL A 206 8.01 0.66 -16.90
N ARG A 207 7.77 1.45 -17.95
CA ARG A 207 8.49 2.69 -18.22
C ARG A 207 7.55 3.86 -18.03
N ILE A 208 7.91 4.77 -17.14
CA ILE A 208 7.18 5.97 -16.79
C ILE A 208 8.05 7.15 -17.22
N THR A 209 7.60 7.91 -18.22
CA THR A 209 8.40 8.99 -18.82
C THR A 209 7.61 10.30 -18.81
N GLY A 210 8.30 11.40 -18.51
CA GLY A 210 7.77 12.76 -18.57
C GLY A 210 8.08 13.56 -17.31
N SER A 211 7.42 14.71 -17.16
CA SER A 211 7.63 15.59 -15.99
C SER A 211 6.45 15.61 -15.03
N ARG A 212 5.22 15.59 -15.55
CA ARG A 212 4.00 15.71 -14.75
C ARG A 212 3.94 14.68 -13.62
N SER A 213 3.65 15.16 -12.41
CA SER A 213 3.46 14.34 -11.20
C SER A 213 4.64 13.45 -10.77
N MET A 214 5.82 13.59 -11.40
CA MET A 214 6.92 12.66 -11.17
C MET A 214 7.46 12.71 -9.73
N GLY A 215 7.33 13.83 -9.02
CA GLY A 215 7.67 13.90 -7.60
C GLY A 215 6.83 12.94 -6.76
N LEU A 216 5.52 12.82 -7.06
CA LEU A 216 4.60 11.91 -6.38
C LEU A 216 4.90 10.44 -6.75
N ILE A 217 5.13 10.18 -8.05
CA ILE A 217 5.48 8.84 -8.55
C ILE A 217 6.78 8.35 -7.92
N LEU A 218 7.82 9.19 -7.90
CA LEU A 218 9.11 8.86 -7.29
C LEU A 218 8.96 8.57 -5.80
N ALA A 219 8.15 9.34 -5.08
CA ALA A 219 7.92 9.08 -3.65
C ALA A 219 7.31 7.70 -3.42
N ILE A 220 6.29 7.31 -4.21
CA ILE A 220 5.65 5.98 -4.12
C ILE A 220 6.62 4.87 -4.54
N VAL A 221 7.33 5.04 -5.64
CA VAL A 221 8.24 4.00 -6.16
C VAL A 221 9.42 3.79 -5.20
N THR A 222 10.02 4.85 -4.68
CA THR A 222 11.18 4.75 -3.78
C THR A 222 10.81 4.28 -2.37
N ILE A 223 9.57 4.50 -1.90
CA ILE A 223 9.13 3.96 -0.61
C ILE A 223 8.71 2.49 -0.71
N MET A 224 8.01 2.09 -1.78
CA MET A 224 7.42 0.76 -1.90
C MET A 224 8.31 -0.24 -2.65
N PHE A 225 8.98 0.19 -3.72
CA PHE A 225 9.70 -0.68 -4.65
C PHE A 225 11.14 -0.20 -4.92
N PRO A 226 11.92 0.21 -3.90
CA PRO A 226 13.26 0.74 -4.12
C PRO A 226 14.21 -0.26 -4.80
N GLU A 227 14.04 -1.57 -4.56
CA GLU A 227 14.92 -2.56 -5.18
C GLU A 227 14.57 -2.85 -6.64
N ASP A 228 13.35 -2.53 -7.10
CA ASP A 228 12.89 -2.78 -8.47
C ASP A 228 12.93 -1.53 -9.37
N ALA A 229 13.36 -0.39 -8.80
CA ALA A 229 13.31 0.91 -9.44
C ALA A 229 14.65 1.36 -10.03
N PHE A 230 14.58 1.94 -11.22
CA PHE A 230 15.70 2.61 -11.89
C PHE A 230 15.23 3.99 -12.32
N VAL A 231 15.85 5.03 -11.77
CA VAL A 231 15.43 6.42 -11.98
C VAL A 231 16.51 7.18 -12.73
N THR A 232 16.11 7.81 -13.83
CA THR A 232 16.93 8.76 -14.57
C THR A 232 16.28 10.14 -14.59
N MET A 233 17.12 11.17 -14.59
CA MET A 233 16.74 12.56 -14.82
C MET A 233 17.60 13.08 -15.97
N GLU A 234 16.99 13.48 -17.08
CA GLU A 234 17.73 13.95 -18.27
C GLU A 234 18.83 12.95 -18.73
N ASN A 235 18.53 11.64 -18.68
CA ASN A 235 19.44 10.52 -18.96
C ASN A 235 20.58 10.28 -17.95
N VAL A 236 20.60 10.99 -16.83
CA VAL A 236 21.55 10.75 -15.73
C VAL A 236 20.89 9.87 -14.68
N ILE A 237 21.59 8.81 -14.27
CA ILE A 237 21.11 7.89 -13.24
C ILE A 237 21.19 8.58 -11.89
N VAL A 238 20.05 8.70 -11.20
CA VAL A 238 19.96 9.32 -9.87
C VAL A 238 19.58 8.32 -8.78
N PHE A 239 19.04 7.17 -9.19
CA PHE A 239 18.73 6.06 -8.30
C PHE A 239 18.74 4.75 -9.08
N GLU A 240 19.37 3.72 -8.51
CA GLU A 240 19.46 2.39 -9.11
C GLU A 240 19.23 1.33 -8.04
N GLY A 241 18.12 0.61 -8.17
CA GLY A 241 17.82 -0.60 -7.42
C GLY A 241 18.54 -1.83 -7.99
N LEU A 242 18.27 -2.98 -7.39
CA LEU A 242 18.85 -4.26 -7.78
C LEU A 242 18.28 -4.79 -9.09
N ARG A 243 16.98 -4.55 -9.32
CA ARG A 243 16.21 -4.94 -10.50
C ARG A 243 15.71 -3.68 -11.20
N LYS A 244 15.50 -3.78 -12.51
CA LYS A 244 15.08 -2.66 -13.37
C LYS A 244 13.68 -2.90 -13.95
N SER A 245 12.78 -3.37 -13.12
CA SER A 245 11.38 -3.66 -13.51
C SER A 245 10.56 -2.37 -13.64
N ILE A 246 10.92 -1.32 -12.91
CA ILE A 246 10.27 -0.01 -12.95
C ILE A 246 11.30 1.03 -13.40
N LEU A 247 11.19 1.51 -14.63
CA LEU A 247 12.02 2.58 -15.19
C LEU A 247 11.26 3.90 -15.06
N VAL A 248 11.81 4.83 -14.28
CA VAL A 248 11.26 6.17 -14.10
C VAL A 248 12.21 7.17 -14.76
N GLU A 249 11.73 7.84 -15.79
CA GLU A 249 12.52 8.77 -16.61
C GLU A 249 11.90 10.15 -16.52
N PHE A 250 12.49 10.98 -15.66
CA PHE A 250 12.09 12.36 -15.54
C PHE A 250 12.75 13.18 -16.66
N THR A 251 11.91 13.62 -17.59
CA THR A 251 12.32 14.38 -18.76
C THR A 251 11.41 15.57 -18.93
N GLU A 252 12.00 16.69 -19.32
CA GLU A 252 11.22 17.81 -19.84
C GLU A 252 10.54 17.35 -21.13
N SER A 253 9.21 17.27 -21.13
CA SER A 253 8.46 16.86 -22.31
C SER A 253 8.55 17.94 -23.38
N ASN A 254 9.62 17.91 -24.17
CA ASN A 254 9.64 18.52 -25.51
C ASN A 254 8.91 17.57 -26.47
N GLY A 255 7.60 17.44 -26.26
CA GLY A 255 6.68 16.87 -27.23
C GLY A 255 6.12 17.99 -28.07
N SER A 256 6.87 18.40 -29.09
CA SER A 256 6.33 19.09 -30.27
C SER A 256 5.54 18.10 -31.13
#